data_AF-C7HU04-F1
#
_entry.id   AF-C7HU04-F1
#
_cell.length_a   1.000
_cell.length_b   1.000
_cell.length_c   1.000
_cell.angle_alpha   90.00
_cell.angle_beta   90.00
_cell.angle_gamma   90.00
#
_symmetry.space_group_name_H-M   'P 1'
#
loop_
_entity.id
_entity.type
_entity.pdbx_description
1 polymer ?
#
loop_
_entity_poly.entity_id
_entity_poly.type
_entity_poly.pdbx_seq_one_letter_code
_entity_poly.pdbx_strand_id
1 'polypeptide(L)'
;MLCVRYPFYGKNLKKDECILDIETTGLDPKIDKLVVLGLIYFDYKKNKFYIDQYFSKNDKEEVKLLKIYKEKIQNKKLITYNGDIFDLPFLNIRLIENKEEPIWQINLDLYKIIKNKRKLIEFDSMKLTNIEKIVGIERNDPSRYKVISKLSDDIKNRNNPWPILIHNKNDLIATEAIANIEEIINNELSFEINNYKIHLDSAYIDKDIAYINFFSNKILKKSYFRGENYSLNISNYSIELKIIVLYGKLSKNSSGFVTVNNFNIENKGKYKINKNLISIMEDKIFSCENILNIMKFLIEKNLDL
;
A
#
# COMPACT_ATOMS: atom_id res chain seq x y z
N MET A 1 -24.92 -9.62 20.66
CA MET A 1 -24.00 -9.39 19.53
C MET A 1 -24.84 -9.42 18.27
N LEU A 2 -24.54 -8.57 17.30
CA LEU A 2 -25.11 -8.64 15.96
C LEU A 2 -24.07 -9.26 15.04
N CYS A 3 -24.47 -10.25 14.24
CA CYS A 3 -23.61 -10.86 13.22
C CYS A 3 -24.23 -10.58 11.85
N VAL A 4 -23.42 -10.08 10.93
CA VAL A 4 -23.85 -9.81 9.56
C VAL A 4 -22.91 -10.53 8.61
N ARG A 5 -23.47 -11.19 7.59
CA ARG A 5 -22.72 -11.97 6.61
C ARG A 5 -23.18 -11.60 5.20
N TYR A 6 -22.23 -11.40 4.30
CA TYR A 6 -22.47 -11.17 2.87
C TYR A 6 -21.64 -12.16 2.04
N PRO A 7 -22.20 -12.77 0.98
CA PRO A 7 -21.37 -13.43 -0.02
C PRO A 7 -20.45 -12.39 -0.65
N PHE A 8 -19.21 -12.77 -0.90
CA PHE A 8 -18.20 -11.88 -1.46
C PHE A 8 -17.54 -12.52 -2.68
N TYR A 9 -17.35 -11.73 -3.72
CA TYR A 9 -16.76 -12.14 -4.99
C TYR A 9 -15.49 -11.29 -5.25
N GLY A 10 -14.54 -11.39 -4.32
CA GLY A 10 -13.20 -10.81 -4.48
C GLY A 10 -12.32 -11.64 -5.38
N LYS A 11 -11.28 -11.02 -5.92
CA LYS A 11 -10.34 -11.64 -6.86
C LYS A 11 -8.90 -11.66 -6.35
N ASN A 12 -8.57 -10.87 -5.34
CA ASN A 12 -7.20 -10.61 -4.91
C ASN A 12 -6.82 -11.36 -3.62
N LEU A 13 -7.63 -12.36 -3.22
CA LEU A 13 -7.41 -13.19 -2.03
C LEU A 13 -7.21 -14.65 -2.39
N LYS A 14 -6.25 -15.29 -1.72
CA LYS A 14 -6.13 -16.75 -1.68
C LYS A 14 -7.03 -17.34 -0.58
N LYS A 15 -7.29 -18.65 -0.65
CA LYS A 15 -8.21 -19.34 0.28
C LYS A 15 -7.72 -19.35 1.74
N ASP A 16 -6.40 -19.33 1.90
CA ASP A 16 -5.66 -19.27 3.16
C ASP A 16 -5.38 -17.84 3.65
N GLU A 17 -5.84 -16.82 2.92
CA GLU A 17 -5.72 -15.41 3.31
C GLU A 17 -7.01 -14.88 3.94
N CYS A 18 -6.87 -13.82 4.75
CA CYS A 18 -7.97 -13.14 5.43
C CYS A 18 -7.75 -11.63 5.44
N ILE A 19 -8.71 -10.86 4.93
CA ILE A 19 -8.73 -9.41 5.23
C ILE A 19 -9.26 -9.21 6.64
N LEU A 20 -8.65 -8.30 7.39
CA LEU A 20 -9.07 -7.90 8.73
C LEU A 20 -9.14 -6.38 8.81
N ASP A 21 -10.20 -5.87 9.43
CA ASP A 21 -10.36 -4.48 9.83
C ASP A 21 -11.20 -4.44 11.12
N ILE A 22 -10.83 -3.56 12.06
CA ILE A 22 -11.53 -3.41 13.34
C ILE A 22 -12.07 -2.00 13.56
N GLU A 23 -13.11 -1.91 14.38
CA GLU A 23 -13.60 -0.64 14.89
C GLU A 23 -13.62 -0.66 16.41
N THR A 24 -13.20 0.44 17.01
CA THR A 24 -12.96 0.55 18.46
C THR A 24 -13.63 1.78 19.04
N THR A 25 -13.81 1.83 20.36
CA THR A 25 -14.34 3.03 21.04
C THR A 25 -13.36 4.20 21.02
N GLY A 26 -12.08 3.91 20.88
CA GLY A 26 -10.98 4.85 20.85
C GLY A 26 -9.65 4.16 20.51
N LEU A 27 -8.54 4.82 20.80
CA LEU A 27 -7.21 4.40 20.35
C LEU A 27 -6.36 3.70 21.42
N ASP A 28 -6.73 3.76 22.71
CA ASP A 28 -5.96 3.16 23.80
C ASP A 28 -6.53 1.78 24.15
N PRO A 29 -5.90 0.68 23.71
CA PRO A 29 -6.42 -0.66 23.94
C PRO A 29 -6.47 -1.08 25.41
N LYS A 30 -5.88 -0.34 26.35
CA LYS A 30 -6.04 -0.65 27.78
C LYS A 30 -7.43 -0.29 28.28
N ILE A 31 -7.99 0.82 27.79
CA ILE A 31 -9.29 1.34 28.22
C ILE A 31 -10.37 1.07 27.18
N ASP A 32 -10.07 1.33 25.91
CA ASP A 32 -11.00 1.23 24.78
C ASP A 32 -11.36 -0.22 24.46
N LYS A 33 -12.52 -0.39 23.81
CA LYS A 33 -13.12 -1.69 23.49
C LYS A 33 -13.19 -1.94 21.99
N LEU A 34 -13.05 -3.21 21.62
CA LEU A 34 -13.38 -3.70 20.28
C LEU A 34 -14.91 -3.70 20.09
N VAL A 35 -15.37 -2.98 19.06
CA VAL A 35 -16.78 -2.81 18.74
C VAL A 35 -17.17 -3.58 17.48
N VAL A 36 -16.36 -3.54 16.43
CA VAL A 36 -16.56 -4.34 15.22
C VAL A 36 -15.31 -5.17 14.95
N LEU A 37 -15.52 -6.45 14.69
CA LEU A 37 -14.56 -7.32 14.04
C LEU A 37 -15.07 -7.60 12.62
N GLY A 38 -14.38 -7.07 11.62
CA GLY A 38 -14.66 -7.28 10.20
C GLY A 38 -13.67 -8.25 9.58
N LEU A 39 -14.16 -9.21 8.78
CA LEU A 39 -13.34 -10.21 8.13
C LEU A 39 -13.80 -10.48 6.69
N ILE A 40 -12.85 -10.63 5.76
CA ILE A 40 -13.09 -11.31 4.48
C ILE A 40 -12.30 -12.60 4.45
N TYR A 41 -12.96 -13.74 4.29
CA TYR A 41 -12.28 -15.04 4.30
C TYR A 41 -13.01 -16.09 3.46
N PHE A 42 -12.29 -17.15 3.08
CA PHE A 42 -12.85 -18.29 2.36
C PHE A 42 -13.53 -19.29 3.32
N ASP A 43 -14.83 -19.53 3.13
CA ASP A 43 -15.60 -20.55 3.83
C ASP A 43 -15.53 -21.88 3.06
N TYR A 44 -14.71 -22.81 3.55
CA TYR A 44 -14.48 -24.12 2.91
C TYR A 44 -15.75 -24.98 2.85
N LYS A 45 -16.69 -24.83 3.80
CA LYS A 45 -17.95 -25.61 3.78
C LYS A 45 -18.86 -25.14 2.66
N LYS A 46 -18.85 -23.84 2.37
CA LYS A 46 -19.67 -23.21 1.32
C LYS A 46 -18.93 -22.98 0.01
N ASN A 47 -17.63 -23.27 -0.03
CA ASN A 47 -16.72 -23.08 -1.16
C ASN A 47 -16.78 -21.67 -1.77
N LYS A 48 -16.89 -20.62 -0.92
CA LYS A 48 -17.03 -19.21 -1.34
C LYS A 48 -16.40 -18.26 -0.32
N PHE A 49 -16.01 -17.06 -0.77
CA PHE A 49 -15.63 -15.97 0.12
C PHE A 49 -16.86 -15.30 0.76
N TYR A 50 -16.68 -14.81 1.98
CA TYR A 50 -17.68 -14.05 2.71
C TYR A 50 -17.05 -12.85 3.38
N ILE A 51 -17.82 -11.76 3.45
CA ILE A 51 -17.63 -10.70 4.45
C ILE A 51 -18.43 -11.11 5.69
N ASP A 52 -17.77 -11.26 6.82
CA ASP A 52 -18.39 -11.41 8.14
C ASP A 52 -18.09 -10.18 8.98
N GLN A 53 -19.11 -9.63 9.63
CA GLN A 53 -18.97 -8.54 10.59
C GLN A 53 -19.64 -8.92 11.91
N TYR A 54 -18.89 -8.80 12.98
CA TYR A 54 -19.35 -9.08 14.34
C TYR A 54 -19.38 -7.78 15.13
N PHE A 55 -20.57 -7.34 15.53
CA PHE A 55 -20.79 -6.09 16.25
C PHE A 55 -21.17 -6.33 17.71
N SER A 56 -20.38 -5.73 18.60
CA SER A 56 -20.55 -5.75 20.05
C SER A 56 -21.60 -4.72 20.48
N LYS A 57 -22.77 -5.16 20.95
CA LYS A 57 -23.86 -4.25 21.36
C LYS A 57 -23.56 -3.52 22.68
N ASN A 58 -22.66 -4.06 23.49
CA ASN A 58 -22.14 -3.48 24.73
C ASN A 58 -20.81 -4.13 25.08
N ASP A 59 -20.04 -3.55 26.00
CA ASP A 59 -18.66 -3.97 26.27
C ASP A 59 -18.53 -5.41 26.77
N LYS A 60 -19.57 -5.96 27.40
CA LYS A 60 -19.57 -7.36 27.87
C LYS A 60 -19.50 -8.37 26.72
N GLU A 61 -19.80 -7.95 25.49
CA GLU A 61 -19.74 -8.80 24.31
C GLU A 61 -18.37 -8.83 23.64
N GLU A 62 -17.45 -7.93 24.00
CA GLU A 62 -16.09 -7.85 23.43
C GLU A 62 -15.38 -9.21 23.45
N VAL A 63 -15.41 -9.91 24.58
CA VAL A 63 -14.76 -11.22 24.74
C VAL A 63 -15.25 -12.24 23.71
N LYS A 64 -16.49 -12.13 23.23
CA LYS A 64 -17.02 -13.00 22.17
C LYS A 64 -16.37 -12.68 20.84
N LEU A 65 -16.18 -11.40 20.51
CA LEU A 65 -15.49 -10.98 19.28
C LEU A 65 -14.04 -11.46 19.30
N LEU A 66 -13.34 -11.32 20.43
CA LEU A 66 -11.95 -11.78 20.58
C LEU A 66 -11.82 -13.31 20.38
N LYS A 67 -12.75 -14.10 20.92
CA LYS A 67 -12.79 -15.55 20.71
C LYS A 67 -13.03 -15.92 19.24
N ILE A 68 -13.96 -15.22 18.59
CA ILE A 68 -14.23 -15.39 17.16
C ILE A 68 -13.01 -15.01 16.33
N TYR A 69 -12.31 -13.93 16.68
CA TYR A 69 -11.06 -13.52 16.04
C TYR A 69 -10.03 -14.64 16.09
N LYS A 70 -9.72 -15.19 17.28
CA LYS A 70 -8.76 -16.31 17.42
C LYS A 70 -9.13 -17.51 16.56
N GLU A 71 -10.41 -17.90 16.57
CA GLU A 71 -10.91 -19.05 15.78
C GLU A 71 -10.80 -18.80 14.27
N LYS A 72 -11.23 -17.64 13.80
CA LYS A 72 -11.38 -17.36 12.36
C LYS A 72 -10.06 -17.18 11.64
N ILE A 73 -9.05 -16.62 12.31
CA ILE A 73 -7.76 -16.33 11.69
C ILE A 73 -6.76 -17.48 11.82
N GLN A 74 -7.13 -18.56 12.52
CA GLN A 74 -6.24 -19.69 12.73
C GLN A 74 -5.75 -20.25 11.38
N ASN A 75 -4.43 -20.39 11.26
CA ASN A 75 -3.76 -20.85 10.04
C ASN A 75 -4.03 -19.98 8.80
N LYS A 76 -4.37 -18.69 8.99
CA LYS A 76 -4.55 -17.74 7.90
C LYS A 76 -3.45 -16.68 7.92
N LYS A 77 -3.01 -16.31 6.73
CA LYS A 77 -2.23 -15.08 6.54
C LYS A 77 -3.20 -13.89 6.55
N LEU A 78 -2.94 -12.92 7.40
CA LEU A 78 -3.70 -11.69 7.47
C LEU A 78 -3.25 -10.70 6.39
N ILE A 79 -4.20 -9.90 5.92
CA ILE A 79 -3.96 -8.74 5.08
C ILE A 79 -4.74 -7.59 5.73
N THR A 80 -4.05 -6.49 6.00
CA THR A 80 -4.60 -5.34 6.71
C THR A 80 -4.14 -4.06 6.06
N TYR A 81 -4.81 -2.95 6.36
CA TYR A 81 -4.35 -1.62 6.01
C TYR A 81 -3.92 -0.87 7.28
N ASN A 82 -2.61 -0.71 7.49
CA ASN A 82 -2.03 -0.12 8.70
C ASN A 82 -2.26 -0.94 9.99
N GLY A 83 -2.58 -2.24 9.85
CA GLY A 83 -2.91 -3.12 10.96
C GLY A 83 -1.72 -3.52 11.84
N ASP A 84 -0.49 -3.44 11.34
CA ASP A 84 0.69 -3.68 12.18
C ASP A 84 0.89 -2.58 13.24
N ILE A 85 0.40 -1.37 12.96
CA ILE A 85 0.52 -0.23 13.87
C ILE A 85 -0.68 -0.19 14.83
N PHE A 86 -1.88 -0.59 14.36
CA PHE A 86 -3.11 -0.41 15.12
C PHE A 86 -3.84 -1.73 15.42
N ASP A 87 -4.45 -2.37 14.43
CA ASP A 87 -5.39 -3.48 14.60
C ASP A 87 -4.80 -4.65 15.42
N LEU A 88 -3.62 -5.14 15.02
CA LEU A 88 -3.02 -6.32 15.66
C LEU A 88 -2.51 -6.02 17.07
N PRO A 89 -1.77 -4.91 17.33
CA PRO A 89 -1.46 -4.50 18.69
C PRO A 89 -2.70 -4.32 19.57
N PHE A 90 -3.76 -3.68 19.04
CA PHE A 90 -5.00 -3.44 19.77
C PHE A 90 -5.64 -4.76 20.19
N LEU A 91 -5.84 -5.68 19.24
CA LEU A 91 -6.43 -7.00 19.50
C LEU A 91 -5.62 -7.82 20.50
N ASN A 92 -4.29 -7.83 20.39
CA ASN A 92 -3.44 -8.57 21.34
C ASN A 92 -3.49 -8.01 22.75
N ILE A 93 -3.51 -6.69 22.91
CA ILE A 93 -3.69 -6.07 24.23
C ILE A 93 -5.09 -6.40 24.78
N ARG A 94 -6.15 -6.30 23.97
CA ARG A 94 -7.51 -6.68 24.41
C ARG A 94 -7.62 -8.15 24.80
N LEU A 95 -6.91 -9.06 24.12
CA LEU A 95 -6.81 -10.47 24.52
C LEU A 95 -6.20 -10.60 25.92
N ILE A 96 -5.06 -9.95 26.17
CA ILE A 96 -4.39 -9.95 27.47
C ILE A 96 -5.30 -9.39 28.58
N GLU A 97 -5.95 -8.25 28.33
CA GLU A 97 -6.90 -7.63 29.28
C GLU A 97 -8.09 -8.55 29.60
N ASN A 98 -8.46 -9.44 28.68
CA ASN A 98 -9.51 -10.43 28.86
C ASN A 98 -8.99 -11.80 29.33
N LYS A 99 -7.72 -11.89 29.76
CA LYS A 99 -7.05 -13.12 30.23
C LYS A 99 -7.01 -14.24 29.18
N GLU A 100 -6.96 -13.86 27.91
CA GLU A 100 -6.77 -14.74 26.78
C GLU A 100 -5.33 -14.61 26.25
N GLU A 101 -4.77 -15.68 25.70
CA GLU A 101 -3.43 -15.62 25.12
C GLU A 101 -3.40 -14.77 23.84
N PRO A 102 -2.42 -13.85 23.69
CA PRO A 102 -2.20 -13.09 22.47
C PRO A 102 -1.76 -14.02 21.34
N ILE A 103 -2.00 -13.60 20.10
CA ILE A 103 -1.69 -14.39 18.91
C ILE A 103 -0.90 -13.58 17.88
N TRP A 104 -0.04 -14.27 17.14
CA TRP A 104 0.87 -13.66 16.18
C TRP A 104 0.71 -14.38 14.84
N GLN A 105 -0.07 -13.79 13.95
CA GLN A 105 -0.21 -14.28 12.58
C GLN A 105 0.71 -13.54 11.64
N ILE A 106 1.09 -14.21 10.56
CA ILE A 106 1.75 -13.55 9.43
C ILE A 106 0.77 -12.51 8.89
N ASN A 107 1.21 -11.26 8.79
CA ASN A 107 0.41 -10.15 8.27
C ASN A 107 1.11 -9.50 7.07
N LEU A 108 0.33 -9.22 6.03
CA LEU A 108 0.70 -8.34 4.94
C LEU A 108 0.02 -6.99 5.15
N ASP A 109 0.77 -6.03 5.71
CA ASP A 109 0.27 -4.67 5.88
C ASP A 109 0.48 -3.85 4.60
N LEU A 110 -0.63 -3.55 3.91
CA LEU A 110 -0.63 -2.85 2.64
C LEU A 110 -0.13 -1.41 2.76
N TYR A 111 -0.33 -0.76 3.93
CA TYR A 111 0.17 0.58 4.17
C TYR A 111 1.70 0.62 4.11
N LYS A 112 2.38 -0.41 4.63
CA LYS A 112 3.85 -0.51 4.60
C LYS A 112 4.39 -0.65 3.18
N ILE A 113 3.72 -1.45 2.35
CA ILE A 113 4.08 -1.62 0.93
C ILE A 113 4.04 -0.27 0.22
N ILE A 114 2.93 0.45 0.34
CA ILE A 114 2.74 1.76 -0.31
C ILE A 114 3.74 2.79 0.25
N LYS A 115 3.95 2.80 1.57
CA LYS A 115 4.88 3.72 2.24
C LYS A 115 6.31 3.56 1.72
N ASN A 116 6.73 2.35 1.37
CA ASN A 116 8.05 2.10 0.80
C ASN A 116 8.22 2.73 -0.60
N LYS A 117 7.13 2.95 -1.32
CA LYS A 117 7.11 3.55 -2.68
C LYS A 117 6.73 5.04 -2.68
N ARG A 118 6.55 5.68 -1.51
CA ARG A 118 6.06 7.08 -1.36
C ARG A 118 6.88 8.18 -2.03
N LYS A 119 8.13 7.90 -2.41
CA LYS A 119 8.98 8.84 -3.15
C LYS A 119 8.89 8.65 -4.66
N LEU A 120 8.32 7.55 -5.10
CA LEU A 120 8.12 7.20 -6.51
C LEU A 120 6.70 7.52 -6.98
N ILE A 121 5.74 7.56 -6.05
CA ILE A 121 4.35 7.87 -6.33
C ILE A 121 3.87 8.94 -5.36
N GLU A 122 3.23 9.97 -5.91
CA GLU A 122 2.55 11.01 -5.15
C GLU A 122 1.12 10.56 -4.81
N PHE A 123 0.73 10.70 -3.55
CA PHE A 123 -0.63 10.43 -3.09
C PHE A 123 -1.14 11.65 -2.32
N ASP A 124 -2.40 12.05 -2.53
CA ASP A 124 -3.05 13.13 -1.77
C ASP A 124 -2.97 12.90 -0.26
N SER A 125 -3.19 11.65 0.17
CA SER A 125 -2.93 11.18 1.52
C SER A 125 -2.84 9.66 1.55
N MET A 126 -2.19 9.13 2.59
CA MET A 126 -2.11 7.69 2.86
C MET A 126 -3.32 7.17 3.64
N LYS A 127 -4.49 7.80 3.51
CA LYS A 127 -5.75 7.25 4.02
C LYS A 127 -6.27 6.23 3.01
N LEU A 128 -6.87 5.14 3.49
CA LEU A 128 -7.44 4.10 2.62
C LEU A 128 -8.41 4.70 1.58
N THR A 129 -9.25 5.65 1.99
CA THR A 129 -10.18 6.38 1.10
C THR A 129 -9.54 7.17 -0.03
N ASN A 130 -8.25 7.52 0.08
CA ASN A 130 -7.50 8.13 -1.02
C ASN A 130 -6.78 7.08 -1.87
N ILE A 131 -6.25 6.01 -1.24
CA ILE A 131 -5.56 4.93 -1.95
C ILE A 131 -6.53 4.10 -2.80
N GLU A 132 -7.74 3.83 -2.31
CA GLU A 132 -8.74 3.01 -3.02
C GLU A 132 -9.18 3.62 -4.38
N LYS A 133 -8.95 4.93 -4.58
CA LYS A 133 -9.21 5.60 -5.86
C LYS A 133 -8.33 5.08 -6.99
N ILE A 134 -7.15 4.54 -6.69
CA ILE A 134 -6.23 3.95 -7.67
C ILE A 134 -6.90 2.76 -8.38
N VAL A 135 -7.78 2.04 -7.67
CA VAL A 135 -8.57 0.92 -8.21
C VAL A 135 -10.00 1.34 -8.59
N GLY A 136 -10.26 2.64 -8.70
CA GLY A 136 -11.53 3.19 -9.14
C GLY A 136 -12.67 3.11 -8.11
N ILE A 137 -12.37 2.89 -6.83
CA ILE A 137 -13.39 2.90 -5.78
C ILE A 137 -13.73 4.35 -5.43
N GLU A 138 -15.00 4.71 -5.63
CA GLU A 138 -15.61 5.92 -5.12
C GLU A 138 -16.79 5.54 -4.22
N ARG A 139 -16.71 5.91 -2.94
CA ARG A 139 -17.73 5.56 -1.96
C ARG A 139 -18.26 6.77 -1.21
N ASN A 140 -19.56 6.77 -0.94
CA ASN A 140 -20.19 7.72 -0.04
C ASN A 140 -20.25 7.13 1.37
N ASP A 141 -19.16 7.31 2.11
CA ASP A 141 -19.01 6.75 3.44
C ASP A 141 -19.83 7.53 4.48
N PRO A 142 -20.42 6.88 5.50
CA PRO A 142 -21.08 7.61 6.58
C PRO A 142 -20.10 8.60 7.24
N SER A 143 -20.60 9.80 7.57
CA SER A 143 -19.76 10.81 8.22
C SER A 143 -19.07 10.24 9.46
N ARG A 144 -17.75 10.42 9.58
CA ARG A 144 -16.94 9.94 10.70
C ARG A 144 -17.52 10.33 12.09
N TYR A 145 -18.12 11.52 12.21
CA TYR A 145 -18.82 11.94 13.43
C TYR A 145 -19.98 11.00 13.83
N LYS A 146 -20.79 10.54 12.87
CA LYS A 146 -21.90 9.59 13.11
C LYS A 146 -21.42 8.17 13.44
N VAL A 147 -20.21 7.82 13.02
CA VAL A 147 -19.55 6.54 13.32
C VAL A 147 -19.01 6.59 14.76
N ILE A 148 -18.21 7.59 15.09
CA ILE A 148 -17.52 7.73 16.40
C ILE A 148 -18.49 8.09 17.54
N SER A 149 -19.45 9.00 17.33
CA SER A 149 -20.37 9.44 18.40
C SER A 149 -21.16 8.31 19.06
N LYS A 150 -21.36 7.19 18.35
CA LYS A 150 -22.05 5.99 18.86
C LYS A 150 -21.16 5.02 19.62
N LEU A 151 -19.86 5.31 19.68
CA LEU A 151 -18.85 4.46 20.31
C LEU A 151 -18.33 5.04 21.63
N SER A 152 -18.75 6.25 22.02
CA SER A 152 -18.34 6.88 23.28
C SER A 152 -18.70 6.02 24.50
N ASP A 153 -17.79 6.00 25.49
CA ASP A 153 -17.85 5.17 26.70
C ASP A 153 -19.12 5.37 27.55
N ASP A 154 -19.81 6.50 27.38
CA ASP A 154 -21.04 6.82 28.10
C ASP A 154 -22.26 5.98 27.66
N ILE A 155 -22.13 5.19 26.58
CA ILE A 155 -23.23 4.44 25.99
C ILE A 155 -23.27 3.01 26.54
N LYS A 156 -24.17 2.76 27.50
CA LYS A 156 -24.45 1.40 28.03
C LYS A 156 -24.92 0.40 26.96
N ASN A 157 -25.55 0.87 25.87
CA ASN A 157 -26.08 0.03 24.79
C ASN A 157 -25.96 0.72 23.42
N ARG A 158 -25.30 0.06 22.47
CA ARG A 158 -25.12 0.57 21.11
C ARG A 158 -26.32 0.18 20.22
N ASN A 159 -27.20 1.15 19.98
CA ASN A 159 -28.53 0.87 19.39
C ASN A 159 -28.61 1.03 17.86
N ASN A 160 -27.63 1.65 17.21
CA ASN A 160 -27.66 1.87 15.76
C ASN A 160 -26.33 1.48 15.10
N PRO A 161 -26.13 0.18 14.81
CA PRO A 161 -24.87 -0.38 14.33
C PRO A 161 -24.58 -0.09 12.85
N TRP A 162 -25.58 0.31 12.07
CA TRP A 162 -25.46 0.31 10.62
C TRP A 162 -24.40 1.26 10.05
N PRO A 163 -24.24 2.51 10.54
CA PRO A 163 -23.20 3.38 10.00
C PRO A 163 -21.78 2.83 10.17
N ILE A 164 -21.47 2.24 11.33
CA ILE A 164 -20.14 1.67 11.58
C ILE A 164 -19.92 0.36 10.83
N LEU A 165 -20.97 -0.47 10.69
CA LEU A 165 -20.91 -1.67 9.87
C LEU A 165 -20.75 -1.34 8.38
N ILE A 166 -21.38 -0.28 7.88
CA ILE A 166 -21.18 0.18 6.49
C ILE A 166 -19.74 0.65 6.30
N HIS A 167 -19.21 1.45 7.23
CA HIS A 167 -17.82 1.93 7.18
C HIS A 167 -16.82 0.77 7.15
N ASN A 168 -16.86 -0.11 8.16
CA ASN A 168 -16.01 -1.29 8.23
C ASN A 168 -16.16 -2.20 6.99
N LYS A 169 -17.37 -2.38 6.46
CA LYS A 169 -17.59 -3.16 5.24
C LYS A 169 -16.88 -2.53 4.04
N ASN A 170 -16.97 -1.21 3.90
CA ASN A 170 -16.30 -0.49 2.84
C ASN A 170 -14.78 -0.62 2.96
N ASP A 171 -14.22 -0.51 4.16
CA ASP A 171 -12.77 -0.67 4.41
C ASP A 171 -12.28 -2.09 4.14
N LEU A 172 -13.05 -3.11 4.49
CA LEU A 172 -12.76 -4.50 4.11
C LEU A 172 -12.71 -4.69 2.58
N ILE A 173 -13.71 -4.17 1.87
CA ILE A 173 -13.79 -4.27 0.40
C ILE A 173 -12.64 -3.50 -0.26
N ALA A 174 -12.36 -2.29 0.21
CA ALA A 174 -11.29 -1.47 -0.30
C ALA A 174 -9.93 -2.14 -0.09
N THR A 175 -9.67 -2.66 1.12
CA THR A 175 -8.44 -3.38 1.45
C THR A 175 -8.25 -4.61 0.56
N GLU A 176 -9.32 -5.36 0.26
CA GLU A 176 -9.26 -6.47 -0.69
C GLU A 176 -8.96 -6.01 -2.12
N ALA A 177 -9.62 -4.95 -2.57
CA ALA A 177 -9.45 -4.44 -3.92
C ALA A 177 -8.01 -3.96 -4.17
N ILE A 178 -7.33 -3.50 -3.12
CA ILE A 178 -5.90 -3.11 -3.16
C ILE A 178 -4.95 -4.20 -2.63
N ALA A 179 -5.40 -5.44 -2.40
CA ALA A 179 -4.53 -6.48 -1.84
C ALA A 179 -3.33 -6.83 -2.76
N ASN A 180 -3.42 -6.55 -4.06
CA ASN A 180 -2.34 -6.63 -5.04
C ASN A 180 -1.71 -5.26 -5.38
N ILE A 181 -1.77 -4.28 -4.47
CA ILE A 181 -1.29 -2.91 -4.71
C ILE A 181 0.17 -2.83 -5.18
N GLU A 182 1.03 -3.76 -4.74
CA GLU A 182 2.41 -3.81 -5.20
C GLU A 182 2.50 -4.04 -6.72
N GLU A 183 1.70 -4.96 -7.26
CA GLU A 183 1.62 -5.23 -8.69
C GLU A 183 1.08 -4.01 -9.45
N ILE A 184 0.03 -3.37 -8.93
CA ILE A 184 -0.57 -2.16 -9.50
C ILE A 184 0.49 -1.05 -9.59
N ILE A 185 1.21 -0.79 -8.49
CA ILE A 185 2.28 0.21 -8.43
C ILE A 185 3.41 -0.14 -9.41
N ASN A 186 3.86 -1.39 -9.43
CA ASN A 186 4.94 -1.81 -10.31
C ASN A 186 4.53 -1.70 -11.79
N ASN A 187 3.25 -1.92 -12.12
CA ASN A 187 2.74 -1.75 -13.47
C ASN A 187 2.72 -0.27 -13.89
N GLU A 188 2.29 0.64 -13.03
CA GLU A 188 2.34 2.09 -13.27
C GLU A 188 3.78 2.61 -13.41
N LEU A 189 4.71 2.04 -12.65
CA LEU A 189 6.13 2.37 -12.68
C LEU A 189 6.91 1.53 -13.71
N SER A 190 6.32 1.19 -14.84
CA SER A 190 6.96 0.34 -15.85
C SER A 190 6.84 0.84 -17.28
N PHE A 191 7.69 0.29 -18.15
CA PHE A 191 7.54 0.38 -19.59
C PHE A 191 7.78 -0.99 -20.24
N GLU A 192 7.28 -1.15 -21.46
CA GLU A 192 7.48 -2.36 -22.26
C GLU A 192 8.38 -2.10 -23.46
N ILE A 193 9.24 -3.08 -23.76
CA ILE A 193 10.12 -3.10 -24.94
C ILE A 193 10.35 -4.55 -25.38
N ASN A 194 10.05 -4.88 -26.65
CA ASN A 194 10.31 -6.21 -27.25
C ASN A 194 9.91 -7.40 -26.36
N ASN A 195 8.71 -7.33 -25.76
CA ASN A 195 8.14 -8.30 -24.81
C ASN A 195 8.83 -8.39 -23.43
N TYR A 196 9.74 -7.47 -23.12
CA TYR A 196 10.26 -7.24 -21.77
C TYR A 196 9.41 -6.17 -21.09
N LYS A 197 9.09 -6.40 -19.83
CA LYS A 197 8.49 -5.41 -18.94
C LYS A 197 9.52 -5.05 -17.88
N ILE A 198 9.93 -3.79 -17.88
CA ILE A 198 10.93 -3.27 -16.94
C ILE A 198 10.23 -2.27 -16.03
N HIS A 199 10.26 -2.52 -14.73
CA HIS A 199 9.66 -1.62 -13.74
C HIS A 199 10.71 -1.02 -12.81
N LEU A 200 10.49 0.23 -12.42
CA LEU A 200 11.26 0.94 -11.42
C LEU A 200 10.88 0.40 -10.04
N ASP A 201 11.86 -0.18 -9.34
CA ASP A 201 11.65 -0.72 -8.02
C ASP A 201 11.98 0.28 -6.91
N SER A 202 13.16 0.88 -6.97
CA SER A 202 13.63 1.77 -5.93
C SER A 202 14.55 2.84 -6.49
N ALA A 203 14.55 4.01 -5.83
CA ALA A 203 15.48 5.08 -6.11
C ALA A 203 15.89 5.81 -4.83
N TYR A 204 17.16 6.15 -4.73
CA TYR A 204 17.69 7.04 -3.69
C TYR A 204 18.83 7.86 -4.25
N ILE A 205 19.17 8.95 -3.56
CA ILE A 205 20.29 9.82 -3.91
C ILE A 205 21.24 9.85 -2.72
N ASP A 206 22.50 9.55 -2.98
CA ASP A 206 23.60 9.77 -2.05
C ASP A 206 24.55 10.79 -2.68
N LYS A 207 24.65 11.96 -2.03
CA LYS A 207 25.40 13.13 -2.51
C LYS A 207 25.03 13.49 -3.97
N ASP A 208 25.96 13.27 -4.89
CA ASP A 208 25.91 13.60 -6.31
C ASP A 208 25.59 12.40 -7.19
N ILE A 209 25.16 11.26 -6.61
CA ILE A 209 24.79 10.06 -7.36
C ILE A 209 23.36 9.63 -7.02
N ALA A 210 22.53 9.51 -8.06
CA ALA A 210 21.26 8.83 -7.99
C ALA A 210 21.45 7.33 -8.28
N TYR A 211 20.99 6.49 -7.36
CA TYR A 211 20.95 5.04 -7.47
C TYR A 211 19.53 4.62 -7.77
N ILE A 212 19.31 4.02 -8.93
CA ILE A 212 17.99 3.70 -9.45
C ILE A 212 17.98 2.22 -9.85
N ASN A 213 17.13 1.43 -9.21
CA ASN A 213 17.03 0.00 -9.43
C ASN A 213 15.75 -0.34 -10.18
N PHE A 214 15.88 -1.20 -11.19
CA PHE A 214 14.77 -1.72 -11.96
C PHE A 214 14.80 -3.24 -11.96
N PHE A 215 13.64 -3.82 -12.24
CA PHE A 215 13.48 -5.25 -12.47
C PHE A 215 12.83 -5.52 -13.81
N SER A 216 13.39 -6.48 -14.54
CA SER A 216 12.82 -7.06 -15.75
C SER A 216 12.00 -8.31 -15.40
N ASN A 217 10.87 -8.52 -16.08
CA ASN A 217 10.11 -9.77 -15.99
C ASN A 217 10.82 -10.97 -16.61
N LYS A 218 11.86 -10.74 -17.43
CA LYS A 218 12.65 -11.78 -18.13
C LYS A 218 14.14 -11.58 -17.89
N ILE A 219 14.91 -12.66 -18.07
CA ILE A 219 16.37 -12.62 -17.92
C ILE A 219 16.96 -11.73 -19.02
N LEU A 220 17.74 -10.74 -18.62
CA LEU A 220 18.59 -9.96 -19.50
C LEU A 220 20.04 -10.46 -19.42
N LYS A 221 20.78 -10.34 -20.53
CA LYS A 221 22.20 -10.70 -20.58
C LYS A 221 22.99 -9.83 -19.59
N LYS A 222 23.77 -10.48 -18.72
CA LYS A 222 24.68 -9.78 -17.80
C LYS A 222 25.61 -8.87 -18.58
N SER A 223 25.65 -7.60 -18.20
CA SER A 223 26.35 -6.56 -18.95
C SER A 223 26.61 -5.34 -18.06
N TYR A 224 27.64 -4.58 -18.43
CA TYR A 224 28.00 -3.34 -17.77
C TYR A 224 28.30 -2.28 -18.83
N PHE A 225 27.64 -1.13 -18.72
CA PHE A 225 27.81 0.01 -19.62
C PHE A 225 28.14 1.26 -18.83
N ARG A 226 28.96 2.12 -19.41
CA ARG A 226 29.36 3.40 -18.83
C ARG A 226 29.23 4.50 -19.87
N GLY A 227 28.54 5.57 -19.51
CA GLY A 227 28.50 6.82 -20.26
C GLY A 227 29.22 7.95 -19.53
N GLU A 228 29.06 9.17 -20.02
CA GLU A 228 29.69 10.36 -19.42
C GLU A 228 29.18 10.63 -18.00
N ASN A 229 27.87 10.51 -17.79
CA ASN A 229 27.20 10.84 -16.52
C ASN A 229 26.42 9.66 -15.93
N TYR A 230 26.65 8.43 -16.39
CA TYR A 230 25.96 7.25 -15.86
C TYR A 230 26.77 5.95 -15.94
N SER A 231 26.39 4.97 -15.12
CA SER A 231 26.73 3.56 -15.32
C SER A 231 25.50 2.69 -15.16
N LEU A 232 25.40 1.66 -16.01
CA LEU A 232 24.31 0.69 -16.04
C LEU A 232 24.89 -0.71 -15.81
N ASN A 233 24.40 -1.41 -14.80
CA ASN A 233 24.80 -2.79 -14.49
C ASN A 233 23.57 -3.70 -14.55
N ILE A 234 23.62 -4.73 -15.40
CA ILE A 234 22.53 -5.69 -15.57
C ILE A 234 22.98 -7.04 -15.02
N SER A 235 22.16 -7.59 -14.12
CA SER A 235 22.37 -8.87 -13.47
C SER A 235 21.09 -9.71 -13.54
N ASN A 236 20.89 -10.36 -14.69
CA ASN A 236 19.70 -11.16 -15.01
C ASN A 236 18.41 -10.32 -14.97
N TYR A 237 17.65 -10.40 -13.88
CA TYR A 237 16.40 -9.67 -13.70
C TYR A 237 16.63 -8.25 -13.18
N SER A 238 17.73 -8.01 -12.47
CA SER A 238 18.01 -6.72 -11.85
C SER A 238 18.82 -5.81 -12.76
N ILE A 239 18.48 -4.53 -12.75
CA ILE A 239 19.16 -3.48 -13.50
C ILE A 239 19.45 -2.34 -12.52
N GLU A 240 20.73 -2.04 -12.30
CA GLU A 240 21.17 -0.92 -11.46
C GLU A 240 21.67 0.20 -12.38
N LEU A 241 21.06 1.38 -12.26
CA LEU A 241 21.45 2.61 -12.92
C LEU A 241 21.98 3.60 -11.89
N LYS A 242 23.23 4.02 -12.07
CA LYS A 242 23.84 5.12 -11.33
C LYS A 242 23.95 6.32 -12.24
N ILE A 243 23.44 7.46 -11.83
CA ILE A 243 23.47 8.71 -12.60
C ILE A 243 24.07 9.82 -11.75
N ILE A 244 24.99 10.58 -12.32
CA ILE A 244 25.52 11.79 -11.70
C ILE A 244 24.41 12.85 -11.71
N VAL A 245 24.13 13.43 -10.54
CA VAL A 245 23.09 14.44 -10.35
C VAL A 245 23.64 15.72 -9.73
N LEU A 246 23.02 16.84 -10.08
CA LEU A 246 23.31 18.16 -9.56
C LEU A 246 22.09 18.66 -8.79
N TYR A 247 22.29 19.13 -7.56
CA TYR A 247 21.23 19.76 -6.78
C TYR A 247 21.13 21.25 -7.12
N GLY A 248 19.91 21.75 -7.30
CA GLY A 248 19.70 23.17 -7.61
C GLY A 248 18.26 23.62 -7.41
N LYS A 249 18.04 24.94 -7.57
CA LYS A 249 16.69 25.52 -7.61
C LYS A 249 16.05 25.24 -8.97
N LEU A 250 14.82 24.73 -8.94
CA LEU A 250 14.00 24.49 -10.13
C LEU A 250 13.03 25.66 -10.38
N SER A 251 12.63 26.35 -9.32
CA SER A 251 11.83 27.57 -9.36
C SER A 251 12.12 28.43 -8.12
N LYS A 252 11.36 29.53 -7.92
CA LYS A 252 11.51 30.40 -6.73
C LYS A 252 11.37 29.62 -5.40
N ASN A 253 10.45 28.67 -5.35
CA ASN A 253 10.08 27.92 -4.15
C ASN A 253 10.33 26.41 -4.27
N SER A 254 11.03 25.97 -5.31
CA SER A 254 11.29 24.55 -5.56
C SER A 254 12.77 24.28 -5.80
N SER A 255 13.19 23.10 -5.39
CA SER A 255 14.54 22.57 -5.60
C SER A 255 14.49 21.09 -5.89
N GLY A 256 15.55 20.60 -6.51
CA GLY A 256 15.61 19.21 -6.89
C GLY A 256 16.97 18.82 -7.45
N PHE A 257 17.03 17.57 -7.89
CA PHE A 257 18.18 16.97 -8.52
C PHE A 257 17.92 16.78 -9.99
N VAL A 258 18.87 17.22 -10.81
CA VAL A 258 18.84 17.10 -12.27
C VAL A 258 20.08 16.35 -12.72
N THR A 259 20.03 15.71 -13.89
CA THR A 259 21.24 15.21 -14.56
C THR A 259 21.40 15.87 -15.93
N VAL A 260 22.60 15.80 -16.50
CA VAL A 260 22.87 16.25 -17.87
C VAL A 260 22.10 15.36 -18.87
N ASN A 261 21.41 15.99 -19.80
CA ASN A 261 20.55 15.33 -20.77
C ASN A 261 21.36 14.79 -21.97
N ASN A 262 22.20 13.80 -21.71
CA ASN A 262 22.93 13.05 -22.74
C ASN A 262 22.08 11.95 -23.40
N PHE A 263 20.79 11.92 -23.10
CA PHE A 263 19.82 10.93 -23.57
C PHE A 263 18.93 11.47 -24.69
N ASN A 264 18.98 12.77 -24.96
CA ASN A 264 18.15 13.46 -25.96
C ASN A 264 16.64 13.24 -25.76
N ILE A 265 16.20 13.26 -24.50
CA ILE A 265 14.80 13.08 -24.11
C ILE A 265 14.20 14.40 -23.60
N GLU A 266 12.90 14.58 -23.74
CA GLU A 266 12.20 15.74 -23.20
C GLU A 266 11.99 15.60 -21.69
N ASN A 267 12.19 16.68 -20.94
CA ASN A 267 11.88 16.71 -19.51
C ASN A 267 10.37 16.74 -19.26
N LYS A 268 9.85 15.68 -18.63
CA LYS A 268 8.47 15.52 -18.16
C LYS A 268 8.28 15.85 -16.67
N GLY A 269 9.30 16.46 -16.05
CA GLY A 269 9.18 16.99 -14.69
C GLY A 269 8.16 18.13 -14.59
N LYS A 270 7.71 18.42 -13.37
CA LYS A 270 6.77 19.49 -13.03
C LYS A 270 7.31 20.87 -13.39
N TYR A 271 8.64 21.04 -13.34
CA TYR A 271 9.28 22.33 -13.58
C TYR A 271 9.96 22.38 -14.95
N LYS A 272 9.79 23.52 -15.63
CA LYS A 272 10.51 23.81 -16.87
C LYS A 272 11.96 24.18 -16.53
N ILE A 273 12.90 23.33 -16.94
CA ILE A 273 14.34 23.52 -16.76
C ILE A 273 15.05 23.70 -18.11
N ASN A 274 16.36 23.94 -18.08
CA ASN A 274 17.20 24.00 -19.29
C ASN A 274 17.12 22.66 -20.05
N LYS A 275 16.98 22.70 -21.39
CA LYS A 275 16.88 21.50 -22.25
C LYS A 275 18.07 20.54 -22.14
N ASN A 276 19.23 21.04 -21.72
CA ASN A 276 20.44 20.24 -21.50
C ASN A 276 20.41 19.48 -20.18
N LEU A 277 19.33 19.59 -19.41
CA LEU A 277 19.13 18.95 -18.12
C LEU A 277 17.81 18.16 -18.11
N ILE A 278 17.74 17.15 -17.27
CA ILE A 278 16.51 16.42 -16.98
C ILE A 278 16.34 16.24 -15.48
N SER A 279 15.12 16.44 -14.98
CA SER A 279 14.79 16.24 -13.57
C SER A 279 14.85 14.76 -13.20
N ILE A 280 15.56 14.45 -12.11
CA ILE A 280 15.57 13.14 -11.48
C ILE A 280 14.70 13.15 -10.22
N MET A 281 14.73 14.24 -9.44
CA MET A 281 13.90 14.40 -8.26
C MET A 281 13.50 15.87 -8.09
N GLU A 282 12.24 16.15 -7.85
CA GLU A 282 11.69 17.49 -7.65
C GLU A 282 10.90 17.52 -6.34
N ASP A 283 11.15 18.49 -5.46
CA ASP A 283 10.44 18.61 -4.18
C ASP A 283 10.42 17.32 -3.34
N LYS A 284 11.51 16.55 -3.40
CA LYS A 284 11.73 15.24 -2.72
C LYS A 284 10.94 14.05 -3.31
N ILE A 285 10.31 14.22 -4.46
CA ILE A 285 9.63 13.17 -5.22
C ILE A 285 10.41 12.89 -6.50
N PHE A 286 10.65 11.61 -6.82
CA PHE A 286 11.36 11.24 -8.03
C PHE A 286 10.50 11.52 -9.27
N SER A 287 11.12 12.05 -10.32
CA SER A 287 10.50 12.24 -11.62
C SER A 287 10.44 10.90 -12.36
N CYS A 288 9.55 10.00 -11.95
CA CYS A 288 9.51 8.62 -12.43
C CYS A 288 9.36 8.51 -13.95
N GLU A 289 8.56 9.36 -14.60
CA GLU A 289 8.44 9.36 -16.07
C GLU A 289 9.78 9.66 -16.76
N ASN A 290 10.53 10.65 -16.28
CA ASN A 290 11.88 10.93 -16.77
C ASN A 290 12.81 9.73 -16.55
N ILE A 291 12.77 9.13 -15.37
CA ILE A 291 13.61 7.98 -15.00
C ILE A 291 13.32 6.77 -15.90
N LEU A 292 12.03 6.49 -16.16
CA LEU A 292 11.59 5.43 -17.07
C LEU A 292 12.05 5.72 -18.51
N ASN A 293 11.93 6.97 -18.98
CA ASN A 293 12.38 7.38 -20.31
C ASN A 293 13.90 7.25 -20.48
N ILE A 294 14.69 7.61 -19.45
CA ILE A 294 16.15 7.40 -19.45
C ILE A 294 16.44 5.90 -19.55
N MET A 295 15.80 5.08 -18.72
CA MET A 295 16.07 3.63 -18.73
C MET A 295 15.68 3.01 -20.08
N LYS A 296 14.53 3.38 -20.64
CA LYS A 296 14.09 2.90 -21.96
C LYS A 296 15.13 3.23 -23.04
N PHE A 297 15.59 4.47 -23.11
CA PHE A 297 16.66 4.89 -24.02
C PHE A 297 17.94 4.07 -23.82
N LEU A 298 18.35 3.85 -22.57
CA LEU A 298 19.56 3.09 -22.28
C LEU A 298 19.46 1.62 -22.67
N ILE A 299 18.28 1.01 -22.51
CA ILE A 299 18.02 -0.36 -22.95
C ILE A 299 18.06 -0.44 -24.48
N GLU A 300 17.34 0.43 -25.19
CA GLU A 300 17.35 0.50 -26.67
C GLU A 300 18.75 0.74 -27.26
N LYS A 301 19.57 1.54 -26.57
CA LYS A 301 20.92 1.86 -27.02
C LYS A 301 21.93 0.73 -26.81
N ASN A 302 21.81 0.00 -25.69
CA ASN A 302 22.88 -0.89 -25.23
C ASN A 302 22.53 -2.39 -25.35
N LEU A 303 21.25 -2.73 -25.45
CA LEU A 303 20.79 -4.10 -25.58
C LEU A 303 20.12 -4.31 -26.92
N ASP A 304 20.47 -5.41 -27.57
CA ASP A 304 19.78 -5.94 -28.74
C ASP A 304 18.66 -6.86 -28.21
N LEU A 305 17.49 -6.26 -27.95
CA LEU A 305 16.29 -6.94 -27.44
C LEU A 305 15.24 -7.14 -28.53
#